data_AF-A0A8J7UEF1-F1
#
_entry.id   AF-A0A8J7UEF1-F1
#
_cell.length_a   1.000
_cell.length_b   1.000
_cell.length_c   1.000
_cell.angle_alpha   90.00
_cell.angle_beta   90.00
_cell.angle_gamma   90.00
#
_symmetry.space_group_name_H-M   'P 1'
#
loop_
_entity.id
_entity.type
_entity.pdbx_description
1 polymer ?
#
loop_
_entity_poly.entity_id
_entity_poly.type
_entity_poly.pdbx_seq_one_letter_code
_entity_poly.pdbx_strand_id
1 'polypeptide(L)'
;MSQKLCEAPTESPAMKKARLRVEGVFSWLQFFALISIALTGIVCFCQEMYKVFTIGQVHLGDLLLMFLYTEIVVMAREAMRSEHEVLIAMPISIAVVALARYMVVSPTHDPNHQMLYAISILILIVGLVIWYLRNWPHRNKEN
;
A
#
# COMPACT_ATOMS: atom_id res chain seq x y z
N MET A 1 -3.12 -48.26 -2.85
CA MET A 1 -1.64 -48.32 -2.97
C MET A 1 -1.23 -47.79 -4.35
N SER A 2 -1.34 -46.48 -4.56
CA SER A 2 -0.72 -45.79 -5.71
C SER A 2 -0.92 -44.29 -5.50
N GLN A 3 0.08 -43.62 -4.92
CA GLN A 3 0.43 -42.22 -5.14
C GLN A 3 1.64 -41.88 -4.24
N LYS A 4 2.74 -42.56 -4.55
CA LYS A 4 4.10 -42.10 -4.27
C LYS A 4 4.65 -41.47 -5.55
N LEU A 5 4.05 -40.37 -6.02
CA LEU A 5 4.52 -39.63 -7.20
C LEU A 5 4.22 -38.12 -7.11
N CYS A 6 4.69 -37.49 -6.03
CA CYS A 6 5.04 -36.07 -6.08
C CYS A 6 6.13 -35.81 -5.01
N GLU A 7 7.25 -36.51 -5.15
CA GLU A 7 8.50 -36.03 -4.54
C GLU A 7 8.89 -34.75 -5.28
N ALA A 8 8.84 -33.64 -4.55
CA ALA A 8 9.37 -32.36 -4.99
C ALA A 8 10.86 -32.51 -5.38
N PRO A 9 11.35 -31.74 -6.37
CA PRO A 9 12.75 -31.79 -6.76
C PRO A 9 13.64 -31.57 -5.53
N THR A 10 14.53 -32.53 -5.25
CA THR A 10 15.52 -32.44 -4.18
C THR A 10 16.49 -31.30 -4.50
N GLU A 11 16.28 -30.14 -3.87
CA GLU A 11 17.15 -28.98 -4.04
C GLU A 11 18.61 -29.36 -3.71
N SER A 12 19.48 -29.23 -4.72
CA SER A 12 20.92 -29.40 -4.58
C SER A 12 21.48 -28.46 -3.51
N PRO A 13 22.43 -28.89 -2.66
CA PRO A 13 22.97 -28.09 -1.54
C PRO A 13 23.58 -26.74 -1.97
N ALA A 14 23.98 -26.61 -3.24
CA ALA A 14 24.45 -25.35 -3.82
C ALA A 14 23.35 -24.29 -3.93
N MET A 15 22.12 -24.69 -4.30
CA MET A 15 20.95 -23.80 -4.39
C MET A 15 20.53 -23.30 -3.02
N LYS A 16 20.54 -24.20 -2.02
CA LYS A 16 20.22 -23.85 -0.63
C LYS A 16 21.16 -22.79 -0.06
N LYS A 17 22.47 -22.90 -0.34
CA LYS A 17 23.48 -21.93 0.12
C LYS A 17 23.34 -20.57 -0.57
N ALA A 18 23.01 -20.56 -1.87
CA ALA A 18 22.75 -19.32 -2.60
C ALA A 18 21.49 -18.60 -2.07
N ARG A 19 20.41 -19.35 -1.86
CA ARG A 19 19.14 -18.82 -1.30
C ARG A 19 19.34 -18.24 0.10
N LEU A 20 20.01 -18.97 1.00
CA LEU A 20 20.33 -18.48 2.36
C LEU A 20 21.17 -17.19 2.36
N ARG A 21 22.06 -17.03 1.37
CA ARG A 21 22.93 -15.86 1.26
C ARG A 21 22.17 -14.64 0.73
N VAL A 22 21.23 -14.84 -0.19
CA VAL A 22 20.34 -13.77 -0.71
C VAL A 22 19.36 -13.31 0.38
N GLU A 23 18.76 -14.25 1.13
CA GLU A 23 17.83 -13.95 2.22
C GLU A 23 18.49 -13.11 3.32
N GLY A 24 19.73 -13.43 3.72
CA GLY A 24 20.46 -12.67 4.72
C GLY A 24 20.77 -11.22 4.31
N VAL A 25 21.13 -10.99 3.04
CA VAL A 25 21.38 -9.64 2.51
C VAL A 25 20.07 -8.85 2.40
N PHE A 26 18.99 -9.50 1.96
CA PHE A 26 17.68 -8.86 1.82
C PHE A 26 17.12 -8.42 3.18
N SER A 27 17.27 -9.26 4.21
CA SER A 27 16.86 -8.95 5.58
C SER A 27 17.58 -7.72 6.13
N TRP A 28 18.90 -7.65 5.98
CA TRP A 28 19.69 -6.48 6.41
C TRP A 28 19.27 -5.19 5.70
N LEU A 29 19.05 -5.27 4.38
CA LEU A 29 18.59 -4.14 3.59
C LEU A 29 17.19 -3.68 4.02
N GLN A 30 16.29 -4.63 4.29
CA GLN A 30 14.94 -4.35 4.75
C GLN A 30 14.94 -3.61 6.09
N PHE A 31 15.69 -4.08 7.08
CA PHE A 31 15.80 -3.38 8.37
C PHE A 31 16.33 -1.96 8.22
N PHE A 32 17.38 -1.77 7.41
CA PHE A 32 17.93 -0.45 7.15
C PHE A 32 16.91 0.49 6.47
N ALA A 33 16.18 -0.02 5.47
CA ALA A 33 15.14 0.73 4.77
C ALA A 33 13.98 1.13 5.71
N LEU A 34 13.50 0.20 6.54
CA LEU A 34 12.41 0.46 7.50
C LEU A 34 12.80 1.54 8.52
N ILE A 35 14.02 1.46 9.06
CA ILE A 35 14.56 2.47 9.98
C ILE A 35 14.66 3.84 9.30
N SER A 36 15.16 3.88 8.06
CA SER A 36 15.28 5.11 7.28
C SER A 36 13.92 5.79 7.04
N ILE A 37 12.91 5.03 6.63
CA ILE A 37 11.56 5.55 6.39
C ILE A 37 10.92 6.03 7.69
N ALA A 38 11.06 5.28 8.78
CA ALA A 38 10.51 5.67 10.08
C ALA A 38 11.11 7.00 10.58
N LEU A 39 12.44 7.16 10.51
CA LEU A 39 13.12 8.41 10.88
C LEU A 39 12.68 9.58 9.99
N THR A 40 12.64 9.36 8.68
CA THR A 40 12.25 10.39 7.71
C THR A 40 10.80 10.83 7.93
N GLY A 41 9.89 9.89 8.19
CA GLY A 41 8.48 10.17 8.47
C GLY A 41 8.28 11.05 9.71
N ILE A 42 9.04 10.81 10.78
CA ILE A 42 9.01 11.63 11.99
C ILE A 42 9.51 13.05 11.70
N VAL A 43 10.63 13.20 11.00
CA VAL A 43 11.18 14.51 10.62
C VAL A 43 10.18 15.28 9.76
N CYS A 44 9.58 14.61 8.78
CA CYS A 44 8.61 15.22 7.87
C CYS A 44 7.33 15.66 8.60
N PHE A 45 6.84 14.85 9.54
CA PHE A 45 5.72 15.22 10.42
C PHE A 45 6.02 16.51 11.21
N CYS A 46 7.21 16.62 11.81
CA CYS A 46 7.60 17.83 12.53
C CYS A 46 7.70 19.06 11.63
N GLN A 47 8.25 18.91 10.41
CA GLN A 47 8.33 20.01 9.43
C GLN A 47 6.94 20.50 9.01
N GLU A 48 6.03 19.57 8.73
CA GLU A 48 4.66 19.91 8.32
C GLU A 48 3.88 20.57 9.48
N MET A 49 4.09 20.10 10.71
CA MET A 49 3.50 20.73 11.89
C MET A 49 3.99 22.16 12.08
N TYR A 50 5.28 22.40 11.88
CA TYR A 50 5.86 23.73 11.94
C TYR A 50 5.31 24.65 10.83
N LYS A 51 5.12 24.12 9.61
CA LYS A 51 4.53 24.83 8.48
C LYS A 51 3.10 25.30 8.81
N VAL A 52 2.25 24.40 9.27
CA VAL A 52 0.86 24.72 9.65
C VAL A 52 0.81 25.72 10.80
N PHE A 53 1.70 25.59 11.79
CA PHE A 53 1.78 26.52 12.91
C PHE A 53 2.18 27.93 12.45
N THR A 54 3.08 28.04 11.48
CA THR A 54 3.56 29.34 10.96
C THR A 54 2.51 30.02 10.07
N ILE A 55 1.78 29.26 9.24
CA ILE A 55 0.74 29.79 8.35
C ILE A 55 -0.54 30.15 9.14
N GLY A 56 -0.80 29.46 10.25
CA GLY A 56 -1.97 29.70 11.09
C GLY A 56 -3.30 29.24 10.47
N GLN A 57 -3.25 28.56 9.33
CA GLN A 57 -4.39 27.95 8.66
C GLN A 57 -4.14 26.46 8.45
N VAL A 58 -5.14 25.66 8.78
CA VAL A 58 -5.06 24.20 8.70
C VAL A 58 -5.91 23.74 7.52
N HIS A 59 -5.28 23.22 6.46
CA HIS A 59 -6.01 22.67 5.32
C HIS A 59 -6.21 21.16 5.48
N LEU A 60 -7.29 20.61 4.91
CA LEU A 60 -7.55 19.16 4.99
C LEU A 60 -6.40 18.31 4.44
N GLY A 61 -5.70 18.82 3.41
CA GLY A 61 -4.51 18.19 2.86
C GLY A 61 -3.37 18.03 3.87
N ASP A 62 -3.16 19.01 4.75
CA ASP A 62 -2.10 18.96 5.77
C ASP A 62 -2.41 17.87 6.82
N LEU A 63 -3.67 17.74 7.25
CA LEU A 63 -4.08 16.67 8.18
C LEU A 63 -3.98 15.27 7.53
N LEU A 64 -4.34 15.16 6.25
CA LEU A 64 -4.22 13.91 5.48
C LEU A 64 -2.77 13.46 5.37
N LEU A 65 -1.86 14.40 5.12
CA LEU A 65 -0.44 14.13 5.01
C LEU A 65 0.16 13.70 6.36
N MET A 66 -0.22 14.36 7.45
CA MET A 66 0.15 13.96 8.82
C MET A 66 -0.36 12.57 9.21
N PHE A 67 -1.59 12.24 8.81
CA PHE A 67 -2.17 10.91 9.00
C PHE A 67 -1.36 9.84 8.26
N LEU A 68 -1.01 10.10 6.99
CA LEU A 68 -0.17 9.20 6.18
C LEU A 68 1.21 8.99 6.79
N TYR A 69 1.87 10.04 7.30
CA TYR A 69 3.17 9.90 7.97
C TYR A 69 3.10 9.03 9.21
N THR A 70 2.08 9.23 10.05
CA THR A 70 1.89 8.43 11.26
C THR A 70 1.59 6.98 10.92
N GLU A 71 0.76 6.73 9.90
CA GLU A 71 0.39 5.38 9.52
C GLU A 71 1.59 4.62 8.94
N ILE A 72 2.40 5.23 8.09
CA ILE A 72 3.66 4.65 7.59
C ILE A 72 4.62 4.29 8.74
N VAL A 73 4.74 5.13 9.77
CA VAL A 73 5.57 4.83 10.94
C VAL A 73 5.01 3.63 11.72
N VAL A 74 3.68 3.53 11.88
CA VAL A 74 3.03 2.38 12.51
C VAL A 74 3.26 1.10 11.71
N MET A 75 3.18 1.17 10.38
CA MET A 75 3.47 0.03 9.51
C MET A 75 4.94 -0.38 9.56
N ALA A 76 5.87 0.58 9.57
CA ALA A 76 7.29 0.30 9.70
C ALA A 76 7.59 -0.42 11.02
N ARG A 77 6.93 -0.01 12.11
CA ARG A 77 6.99 -0.70 13.41
C ARG A 77 6.44 -2.12 13.34
N GLU A 78 5.31 -2.33 12.66
CA GLU A 78 4.70 -3.66 12.52
C GLU A 78 5.55 -4.59 11.65
N ALA A 79 6.18 -4.04 10.60
CA ALA A 79 7.12 -4.74 9.74
C ALA A 79 8.42 -5.17 10.45
N MET A 80 8.81 -4.48 11.53
CA MET A 80 9.92 -4.91 12.38
C MET A 80 9.55 -6.05 13.35
N ARG A 81 8.25 -6.22 13.65
CA ARG A 81 7.77 -7.19 14.64
C ARG A 81 7.33 -8.52 14.01
N SER A 82 6.95 -8.49 12.74
CA SER A 82 6.47 -9.65 12.00
C SER A 82 7.56 -10.19 11.06
N GLU A 83 8.13 -11.35 11.39
CA GLU A 83 9.05 -12.14 10.52
C GLU A 83 8.30 -12.83 9.36
N HIS A 84 6.97 -12.78 9.35
CA HIS A 84 6.10 -13.42 8.36
C HIS A 84 5.54 -12.38 7.39
N GLU A 85 5.74 -12.67 6.10
CA GLU A 85 5.07 -12.14 4.91
C GLU A 85 4.44 -10.76 5.08
N VAL A 86 5.22 -9.75 4.71
CA VAL A 86 4.80 -8.34 4.63
C VAL A 86 3.47 -8.25 3.90
N LEU A 87 2.43 -7.89 4.65
CA LEU A 87 1.06 -7.74 4.23
C LEU A 87 0.96 -6.68 3.11
N ILE A 88 1.08 -7.11 1.85
CA ILE A 88 1.05 -6.25 0.64
C ILE A 88 -0.24 -5.41 0.55
N ALA A 89 -1.31 -5.84 1.24
CA ALA A 89 -2.57 -5.10 1.30
C ALA A 89 -2.48 -3.79 2.11
N MET A 90 -1.64 -3.70 3.15
CA MET A 90 -1.62 -2.53 4.04
C MET A 90 -1.09 -1.27 3.34
N PRO A 91 0.02 -1.30 2.55
CA PRO A 91 0.51 -0.10 1.86
C PRO A 91 -0.45 0.37 0.76
N ILE A 92 -1.11 -0.59 0.10
CA ILE A 92 -2.02 -0.30 -1.01
C ILE A 92 -3.29 0.38 -0.49
N SER A 93 -3.84 -0.05 0.65
CA SER A 93 -5.05 0.56 1.21
C SER A 93 -4.81 2.01 1.64
N ILE A 94 -3.65 2.33 2.21
CA ILE A 94 -3.29 3.69 2.64
C ILE A 94 -3.13 4.61 1.43
N ALA A 95 -2.48 4.14 0.37
CA ALA A 95 -2.33 4.92 -0.86
C ALA A 95 -3.69 5.25 -1.48
N VAL A 96 -4.62 4.28 -1.54
CA VAL A 96 -5.97 4.49 -2.08
C VAL A 96 -6.79 5.44 -1.21
N VAL A 97 -6.76 5.28 0.12
CA VAL A 97 -7.50 6.16 1.05
C VAL A 97 -6.97 7.59 0.99
N ALA A 98 -5.64 7.76 0.95
CA ALA A 98 -5.00 9.07 0.83
C ALA A 98 -5.37 9.74 -0.50
N LEU A 99 -5.28 9.01 -1.62
CA LEU A 99 -5.66 9.50 -2.94
C LEU A 99 -7.13 9.91 -3.00
N ALA A 100 -8.03 9.06 -2.48
CA ALA A 100 -9.47 9.33 -2.49
C ALA A 100 -9.81 10.61 -1.72
N ARG A 101 -9.25 10.80 -0.52
CA ARG A 101 -9.53 11.98 0.29
C ARG A 101 -8.83 13.25 -0.23
N TYR A 102 -7.63 13.13 -0.80
CA TYR A 102 -6.94 14.22 -1.47
C TYR A 102 -7.71 14.71 -2.72
N MET A 103 -8.24 13.77 -3.51
CA MET A 103 -9.04 14.08 -4.69
C MET A 103 -10.33 14.83 -4.32
N VAL A 104 -10.98 14.46 -3.21
CA VAL A 104 -12.20 15.14 -2.74
C VAL A 104 -11.92 16.58 -2.30
N VAL A 105 -10.77 16.85 -1.67
CA VAL A 105 -10.47 18.17 -1.10
C VAL A 105 -9.63 19.07 -1.99
N SER A 106 -9.33 18.63 -3.22
CA SER A 106 -8.53 19.41 -4.17
C SER A 106 -9.18 20.78 -4.39
N PRO A 107 -8.52 21.89 -3.97
CA PRO A 107 -9.14 23.21 -3.85
C PRO A 107 -9.16 23.99 -5.17
N THR A 108 -9.08 23.32 -6.33
CA THR A 108 -9.32 23.96 -7.62
C THR A 108 -10.79 24.33 -7.70
N HIS A 109 -11.10 25.55 -7.27
CA HIS A 109 -12.44 26.13 -7.16
C HIS A 109 -13.11 26.37 -8.53
N ASP A 110 -12.60 25.78 -9.60
CA ASP A 110 -13.25 25.75 -10.90
C ASP A 110 -14.34 24.67 -10.88
N PRO A 111 -15.64 25.03 -10.94
CA PRO A 111 -16.74 24.07 -10.93
C PRO A 111 -16.59 23.00 -12.03
N ASN A 112 -15.94 23.39 -13.14
CA ASN A 112 -15.65 22.51 -14.27
C ASN A 112 -14.73 21.34 -13.89
N HIS A 113 -13.69 21.58 -13.08
CA HIS A 113 -12.72 20.54 -12.72
C HIS A 113 -13.33 19.51 -11.77
N GLN A 114 -14.13 19.95 -10.79
CA GLN A 114 -14.86 19.05 -9.90
C GLN A 114 -15.85 18.16 -10.66
N MET A 115 -16.55 18.72 -11.65
CA MET A 115 -17.46 17.95 -12.50
C MET A 115 -16.71 16.92 -13.35
N LEU A 116 -15.55 17.26 -13.90
CA LEU A 116 -14.69 16.32 -14.64
C LEU A 116 -14.18 15.18 -13.76
N TYR A 117 -13.80 15.45 -12.50
CA TYR A 117 -13.40 14.41 -11.56
C TYR A 117 -14.56 13.46 -11.21
N ALA A 118 -15.74 14.01 -10.97
CA ALA A 118 -16.94 13.21 -10.70
C ALA A 118 -17.30 12.31 -11.88
N ILE A 119 -17.28 12.83 -13.11
CA ILE A 119 -17.53 12.06 -14.34
C ILE A 119 -16.47 10.97 -14.52
N SER A 120 -15.20 11.29 -14.28
CA SER A 120 -14.09 10.32 -14.41
C SER A 120 -14.25 9.14 -13.44
N ILE A 121 -14.58 9.41 -12.17
CA ILE A 121 -14.86 8.36 -11.18
C ILE A 121 -16.10 7.54 -11.59
N LEU A 122 -17.16 8.19 -12.07
CA LEU A 122 -18.38 7.51 -12.50
C LEU A 122 -18.10 6.53 -13.65
N ILE A 123 -17.34 6.95 -14.66
CA ILE A 123 -16.95 6.09 -15.79
C ILE A 123 -16.11 4.89 -15.30
N LEU A 124 -15.17 5.11 -14.38
CA LEU A 124 -14.36 4.03 -13.80
C LEU A 124 -15.23 3.01 -13.05
N ILE A 125 -16.18 3.47 -12.22
CA ILE A 125 -17.09 2.59 -11.49
C ILE A 125 -17.96 1.79 -12.45
N VAL A 126 -18.53 2.44 -13.48
CA VAL A 126 -19.35 1.76 -14.49
C VAL A 126 -18.52 0.70 -15.24
N GLY A 127 -17.30 1.03 -15.66
CA GLY A 127 -16.39 0.07 -16.29
C GLY A 127 -16.06 -1.12 -15.39
N LEU A 128 -15.82 -0.86 -14.10
CA LEU A 128 -15.55 -1.91 -13.11
C LEU A 128 -16.77 -2.81 -12.87
N VAL A 129 -17.97 -2.24 -12.80
CA VAL A 129 -19.23 -2.99 -12.68
C VAL A 129 -19.46 -3.86 -13.90
N ILE A 130 -19.26 -3.32 -15.12
CA ILE A 130 -19.40 -4.10 -16.36
C ILE A 130 -18.37 -5.24 -16.40
N TRP A 131 -17.11 -4.96 -16.03
CA TRP A 131 -16.08 -5.99 -15.94
C TRP A 131 -16.45 -7.06 -14.92
N TYR A 132 -16.94 -6.68 -13.75
CA TYR A 132 -17.37 -7.59 -12.70
C TYR A 132 -18.56 -8.46 -13.14
N LEU A 133 -19.57 -7.87 -13.80
CA LEU A 133 -20.71 -8.60 -14.33
C LEU A 133 -20.30 -9.55 -15.46
N ARG A 134 -19.39 -9.14 -16.35
CA ARG A 134 -18.85 -10.01 -17.41
C ARG A 134 -18.03 -11.16 -16.84
N ASN A 135 -17.23 -10.88 -15.82
CA ASN A 135 -16.34 -11.85 -15.19
C ASN A 135 -17.02 -12.59 -14.03
N TRP A 136 -18.33 -12.40 -13.83
CA TRP A 136 -19.12 -13.11 -12.84
C TRP A 136 -19.12 -14.59 -13.22
N PRO A 137 -18.44 -15.45 -12.45
CA PRO A 137 -18.34 -16.85 -12.80
C PRO A 137 -19.76 -17.41 -12.80
N HIS A 138 -20.12 -18.08 -13.90
CA HIS A 138 -21.12 -19.15 -13.85
C HIS A 138 -20.57 -20.20 -12.87
N ARG A 139 -20.73 -19.94 -11.56
CA ARG A 139 -20.50 -20.93 -10.52
C ARG A 139 -21.59 -21.96 -10.77
N ASN A 140 -21.17 -22.98 -11.49
CA ASN A 140 -21.95 -24.05 -12.04
C ASN A 140 -22.95 -24.56 -10.98
N LYS A 141 -24.23 -24.55 -11.34
CA LYS A 141 -25.24 -25.35 -10.66
C LYS A 141 -25.18 -26.76 -11.21
N GLU A 142 -24.16 -27.54 -10.89
CA GLU A 142 -24.21 -29.00 -11.03
C GLU A 142 -23.38 -29.67 -9.92
N ASN A 143 -24.10 -30.45 -9.10
CA ASN A 143 -23.70 -31.38 -8.02
C ASN A 143 -23.33 -30.80 -6.65
#